data_AF-A0A9X8ZYD3-F1
#
_entry.id   AF-A0A9X8ZYD3-F1
#
_cell.length_a   1.000
_cell.length_b   1.000
_cell.length_c   1.000
_cell.angle_alpha   90.00
_cell.angle_beta   90.00
_cell.angle_gamma   90.00
#
_symmetry.space_group_name_H-M   'P 1'
#
loop_
_entity.id
_entity.type
_entity.pdbx_description
1 polymer ?
#
loop_
_entity_poly.entity_id
_entity_poly.type
_entity_poly.pdbx_seq_one_letter_code
_entity_poly.pdbx_strand_id
1 'polypeptide(L)' 'DDPTNHLDLESITALNNGLIAFKGTILFTSHDHQFVQTIANRIIEVTPNGVIDKEATYDEFLENEELQKQVDAMYKGQ' A
#
# COMPACT_ATOMS: atom_id res chain seq x y z
N ASP A 1 -5.42 -10.67 -29.37
CA ASP A 1 -5.03 -11.82 -28.54
C ASP A 1 -3.54 -11.91 -28.64
N ASP A 2 -2.86 -11.35 -27.64
CA ASP A 2 -1.42 -11.05 -27.68
C ASP A 2 -0.73 -11.91 -26.62
N PRO A 3 0.16 -12.84 -26.98
CA PRO A 3 0.78 -13.80 -26.04
C PRO A 3 1.71 -13.10 -25.03
N THR A 4 2.06 -11.84 -25.28
CA THR A 4 2.99 -11.04 -24.47
C THR A 4 2.37 -10.55 -23.15
N ASN A 5 1.04 -10.33 -23.11
CA ASN A 5 0.36 -9.83 -21.92
C ASN A 5 0.12 -10.91 -20.84
N HIS A 6 0.30 -12.19 -21.19
CA HIS A 6 0.15 -13.31 -20.26
C HIS A 6 1.43 -13.56 -19.44
N LEU A 7 2.60 -13.26 -20.03
CA LEU A 7 3.90 -13.38 -19.36
C LEU A 7 4.06 -12.41 -18.18
N ASP A 8 3.56 -11.18 -18.31
CA ASP A 8 3.53 -10.20 -17.22
C ASP A 8 2.56 -10.64 -16.12
N LEU A 9 1.40 -11.21 -16.47
CA LEU A 9 0.36 -11.55 -15.51
C LEU A 9 0.74 -12.76 -14.63
N GLU A 10 1.36 -13.79 -15.22
CA GLU A 10 1.95 -14.90 -14.47
C GLU A 10 3.12 -14.44 -13.59
N SER A 11 3.99 -13.57 -14.12
CA SER A 11 5.14 -13.04 -13.37
C SER A 11 4.72 -12.16 -12.19
N ILE A 12 3.69 -11.32 -12.37
CA ILE A 12 3.07 -10.52 -11.31
C ILE A 12 2.43 -11.45 -10.27
N THR A 13 1.74 -12.50 -10.71
CA THR A 13 1.10 -13.47 -9.79
C THR A 13 2.15 -14.25 -8.99
N ALA A 14 3.24 -14.68 -9.61
CA ALA A 14 4.36 -15.34 -8.95
C ALA A 14 5.06 -14.42 -7.95
N LEU A 15 5.25 -13.14 -8.32
CA LEU A 15 5.78 -12.11 -7.43
C LEU A 15 4.84 -11.90 -6.24
N ASN A 16 3.53 -11.79 -6.46
CA ASN A 16 2.53 -11.61 -5.41
C ASN A 16 2.57 -12.78 -4.40
N ASN A 17 2.54 -14.02 -4.89
CA ASN A 17 2.65 -15.21 -4.04
C ASN A 17 4.00 -15.28 -3.31
N GLY A 18 5.09 -14.87 -3.96
CA GLY A 18 6.40 -14.79 -3.34
C GLY A 18 6.46 -13.76 -2.21
N LEU A 19 5.85 -12.59 -2.40
CA LEU A 19 5.75 -11.52 -1.40
C LEU A 19 4.85 -11.94 -0.22
N ILE A 20 3.73 -12.62 -0.49
CA ILE A 20 2.84 -13.18 0.55
C ILE A 20 3.55 -14.27 1.37
N ALA A 21 4.34 -15.12 0.72
CA ALA A 21 5.10 -16.20 1.39
C ALA A 21 6.38 -15.70 2.08
N PHE A 22 6.80 -14.47 1.83
CA PHE A 22 8.01 -13.89 2.39
C PHE A 22 7.82 -13.60 3.89
N LYS A 23 8.60 -14.25 4.74
CA LYS A 23 8.52 -14.09 6.21
C LYS A 23 9.22 -12.84 6.76
N GLY A 24 9.78 -12.00 5.89
CA GLY A 24 10.43 -10.75 6.29
C GLY A 24 9.52 -9.53 6.15
N THR A 25 10.02 -8.37 6.53
CA THR A 25 9.32 -7.10 6.29
C THR A 25 9.63 -6.61 4.88
N ILE A 26 8.59 -6.27 4.12
CA ILE A 26 8.71 -5.68 2.78
C ILE A 26 8.21 -4.24 2.90
N LEU A 27 9.02 -3.29 2.44
CA LEU A 27 8.64 -1.89 2.28
C LEU A 27 8.58 -1.59 0.79
N PHE A 28 7.44 -1.12 0.32
CA PHE A 28 7.24 -0.76 -1.07
C PHE A 28 6.36 0.49 -1.16
N THR A 29 6.50 1.22 -2.26
CA THR A 29 5.63 2.35 -2.60
C THR A 29 4.95 2.02 -3.93
N SER A 30 3.64 2.14 -4.02
CA SER A 30 2.90 1.87 -5.26
C SER A 30 1.72 2.81 -5.39
N HIS A 31 1.36 3.11 -6.64
CA HIS A 31 0.14 3.86 -6.97
C HIS A 31 -1.01 2.92 -7.34
N ASP A 32 -0.75 1.62 -7.47
CA ASP A 32 -1.77 0.63 -7.82
C ASP A 32 -2.56 0.21 -6.58
N HIS A 33 -3.83 0.60 -6.54
CA HIS A 33 -4.71 0.37 -5.40
C HIS A 33 -4.87 -1.12 -5.08
N GLN A 34 -5.03 -1.98 -6.09
CA GLN A 34 -5.22 -3.42 -5.87
C GLN A 34 -3.96 -4.04 -5.27
N PHE A 35 -2.78 -3.66 -5.76
CA PHE A 35 -1.50 -4.15 -5.27
C PHE A 35 -1.26 -3.75 -3.80
N VAL A 36 -1.48 -2.47 -3.46
CA VAL A 36 -1.34 -2.00 -2.08
C VAL A 36 -2.34 -2.71 -1.18
N GLN A 37 -3.60 -2.84 -1.60
CA GLN A 37 -4.63 -3.50 -0.79
C GLN A 37 -4.36 -4.99 -0.55
N THR A 38 -3.79 -5.71 -1.51
CA THR A 38 -3.56 -7.16 -1.38
C THR A 38 -2.28 -7.51 -0.64
N ILE A 39 -1.24 -6.69 -0.71
CA ILE A 39 0.06 -6.98 -0.06
C ILE A 39 0.26 -6.19 1.23
N ALA A 40 -0.18 -4.92 1.29
CA ALA A 40 0.10 -4.08 2.44
C ALA A 40 -0.80 -4.45 3.62
N ASN A 41 -0.17 -4.76 4.75
CA ASN A 41 -0.80 -4.97 6.04
C ASN A 41 -0.62 -3.76 6.99
N ARG A 42 0.18 -2.77 6.58
CA ARG A 42 0.47 -1.56 7.32
C ARG A 42 0.66 -0.41 6.34
N ILE A 43 -0.03 0.70 6.59
CA ILE A 43 0.12 1.95 5.86
C ILE A 43 0.99 2.89 6.70
N ILE A 44 2.00 3.46 6.05
CA ILE A 44 2.88 4.47 6.67
C ILE A 44 2.78 5.71 5.80
N GLU A 45 2.12 6.74 6.33
CA GLU A 45 1.97 8.03 5.68
C GLU A 45 3.03 8.99 6.20
N VAL A 46 3.86 9.50 5.29
CA VAL A 46 4.97 10.39 5.63
C VAL A 46 4.56 11.82 5.32
N THR A 47 4.39 12.63 6.37
CA THR A 47 3.94 14.02 6.27
C THR A 47 5.08 14.96 6.68
N PRO A 48 5.06 16.25 6.29
CA PRO A 48 6.11 17.21 6.65
C PRO A 48 6.23 17.44 8.17
N ASN A 49 5.15 17.22 8.93
CA ASN A 49 5.11 17.42 10.38
C ASN A 49 5.27 16.12 11.20
N GLY A 50 5.41 14.96 10.54
CA GLY A 50 5.57 13.68 11.22
C GLY A 50 5.23 12.49 10.35
N VAL A 51 5.24 11.30 10.94
CA VAL A 51 4.86 10.05 10.26
C VAL A 51 3.64 9.47 10.98
N ILE A 52 2.66 9.03 10.21
CA ILE A 52 1.51 8.27 10.69
C ILE A 52 1.72 6.83 10.29
N ASP A 53 1.84 5.95 11.27
CA ASP A 53 1.88 4.52 11.03
C ASP A 53 0.57 3.88 11.51
N LYS A 54 -0.02 3.06 10.64
CA LYS A 54 -1.23 2.32 10.98
C LYS A 54 -1.19 0.91 10.41
N GLU A 55 -1.34 -0.07 11.28
CA GLU A 55 -1.60 -1.46 10.88
C GLU A 55 -3.06 -1.58 10.46
N ALA A 56 -3.33 -1.36 9.19
CA ALA A 56 -4.64 -1.42 8.56
C ALA A 56 -4.46 -1.72 7.08
N THR A 57 -5.50 -2.25 6.45
CA THR A 57 -5.54 -2.33 4.98
C THR A 57 -5.68 -0.94 4.36
N TYR A 58 -5.35 -0.82 3.08
CA TYR A 58 -5.45 0.45 2.37
C TYR A 58 -6.89 1.01 2.35
N ASP A 59 -7.88 0.12 2.25
CA ASP A 59 -9.30 0.49 2.27
C ASP A 59 -9.70 1.05 3.64
N GLU A 60 -9.36 0.34 4.72
CA GLU A 60 -9.59 0.82 6.08
C GLU A 60 -8.89 2.14 6.37
N PHE A 61 -7.68 2.34 5.85
CA PHE A 61 -6.96 3.60 5.99
C PHE A 61 -7.67 4.77 5.26
N LEU A 62 -8.26 4.51 4.10
CA LEU A 62 -9.05 5.48 3.34
C LEU A 62 -10.41 5.76 3.97
N GLU A 63 -11.10 4.73 4.47
CA GLU A 63 -12.41 4.84 5.11
C GLU A 63 -12.33 5.47 6.50
N ASN A 64 -11.17 5.43 7.15
CA ASN A 64 -10.99 6.00 8.47
C ASN A 64 -10.87 7.53 8.43
N GLU A 65 -12.02 8.20 8.58
CA GLU A 65 -12.11 9.67 8.60
C GLU A 65 -11.21 10.32 9.66
N GLU A 66 -10.97 9.67 10.80
CA GLU A 66 -10.12 10.20 11.87
C GLU A 66 -8.64 10.20 11.48
N LEU A 67 -8.20 9.17 10.76
CA LEU A 67 -6.87 9.09 10.16
C LEU A 67 -6.71 10.13 9.06
N GLN A 68 -7.68 10.23 8.15
CA GLN A 68 -7.66 11.24 7.08
C GLN A 68 -7.58 12.66 7.65
N LYS A 69 -8.32 12.95 8.73
CA LYS A 69 -8.23 14.25 9.44
C LYS A 69 -6.87 14.47 10.08
N GLN A 70 -6.25 13.44 10.66
CA GLN A 70 -4.89 13.55 11.20
C GLN A 70 -3.86 13.81 10.11
N VAL A 71 -3.94 13.08 9.00
CA VAL A 71 -3.07 13.26 7.83
C VAL A 71 -3.22 14.69 7.28
N ASP A 72 -4.45 15.14 7.04
CA ASP A 72 -4.75 16.49 6.56
C ASP A 72 -4.25 17.58 7.53
N ALA A 73 -4.44 17.40 8.84
CA ALA A 73 -3.90 18.32 9.85
C ALA A 73 -2.37 18.38 9.83
N MET A 74 -1.70 17.25 9.63
CA MET A 74 -0.24 17.20 9.51
C MET A 74 0.27 17.91 8.25
N TYR A 75 -0.49 17.90 7.15
CA TYR A 75 -0.16 18.67 5.93
C TYR A 75 -0.49 20.16 6.05
N LYS A 76 -1.54 20.54 6.80
CA LYS A 76 -2.00 21.92 6.97
C LYS A 76 -1.21 22.76 7.97
N GLY A 77 -0.27 22.18 8.71
CA GLY A 77 0.59 22.92 9.65
C GLY A 77 1.66 23.80 9.01
N GLN A 78 1.46 24.29 7.77
CA GLN A 78 2.35 25.20 7.04
C GLN A 78 1.88 26.65 7.11
#